data_AF-A0A292EAU9-F1
#
_entry.id   AF-A0A292EAU9-F1
#
_cell.length_a   1.000
_cell.length_b   1.000
_cell.length_c   1.000
_cell.angle_alpha   90.00
_cell.angle_beta   90.00
_cell.angle_gamma   90.00
#
_symmetry.space_group_name_H-M   'P 1'
#
loop_
_entity.id
_entity.type
_entity.pdbx_description
1 polymer ?
#
loop_
_entity_poly.entity_id
_entity_poly.type
_entity_poly.pdbx_seq_one_letter_code
_entity_poly.pdbx_strand_id
1 'polypeptide(L)'
;MPSIYFKLAGEAHEIELFPDLAPQTIGKLVSSLPAKLDIHCAKIAGQHIFWHAPIVSDIEKAQDILTLPAGTFLYWPERQFLELIYGELQAEKAQVSVLGRLTGDIAWLKAFGRHVVENHGQGVIEAELLPGEDLEGLAIAQPEISDPGLAELRAAREAMWTAPPEEFFVLMRREGMMLPYGPLAMAEGEFRKLHELIWRLRDNRYGVSTAQRGETAAFLIDAFNARIDGFCGLHGCGKVLEQAGKLMANPATAEQAIEETVLYTGRAAAWLDAYIPWNALNETTLTSLSRQGVR
;
A
#
# COMPACT_ATOMS: atom_id res chain seq x y z
N MET A 1 -9.57 -1.81 26.58
CA MET A 1 -9.67 -2.46 25.26
C MET A 1 -8.28 -2.40 24.64
N PRO A 2 -7.86 -3.40 23.86
CA PRO A 2 -6.52 -3.38 23.27
C PRO A 2 -6.37 -2.14 22.39
N SER A 3 -5.24 -1.46 22.50
CA SER A 3 -4.98 -0.20 21.79
C SER A 3 -3.61 -0.21 21.15
N ILE A 4 -3.47 0.56 20.08
CA ILE A 4 -2.18 0.95 19.48
C ILE A 4 -2.09 2.46 19.48
N TYR A 5 -0.89 3.00 19.25
CA TYR A 5 -0.68 4.45 19.24
C TYR A 5 -0.14 4.92 17.89
N PHE A 6 -0.86 5.85 17.26
CA PHE A 6 -0.36 6.61 16.13
C PHE A 6 0.44 7.79 16.66
N LYS A 7 1.76 7.77 16.45
CA LYS A 7 2.66 8.80 16.95
C LYS A 7 3.11 9.72 15.82
N LEU A 8 2.88 11.00 16.01
CA LEU A 8 3.20 12.08 15.07
C LEU A 8 3.91 13.20 15.81
N ALA A 9 5.06 13.64 15.30
CA ALA A 9 5.84 14.75 15.88
C ALA A 9 6.11 14.63 17.41
N GLY A 10 6.25 13.40 17.91
CA GLY A 10 6.48 13.11 19.33
C GLY A 10 5.22 12.97 20.19
N GLU A 11 4.04 13.27 19.66
CA GLU A 11 2.75 13.07 20.32
C GLU A 11 2.13 11.73 19.91
N ALA A 12 1.61 10.98 20.88
CA ALA A 12 0.97 9.68 20.65
C ALA A 12 -0.55 9.83 20.77
N HIS A 13 -1.26 9.34 19.76
CA HIS A 13 -2.71 9.33 19.70
C HIS A 13 -3.21 7.89 19.74
N GLU A 14 -4.04 7.59 20.74
CA GLU A 14 -4.54 6.23 20.97
C GLU A 14 -5.60 5.85 19.93
N ILE A 15 -5.44 4.65 19.37
CA ILE A 15 -6.42 3.96 18.54
C ILE A 15 -6.87 2.72 19.30
N GLU A 16 -8.12 2.73 19.73
CA GLU A 16 -8.79 1.57 20.30
C GLU A 16 -9.05 0.55 19.19
N LEU A 17 -8.64 -0.71 19.39
CA LEU A 17 -8.85 -1.79 18.43
C LEU A 17 -10.14 -2.56 18.71
N PHE A 18 -10.74 -3.09 17.65
CA PHE A 18 -11.94 -3.93 17.68
C PHE A 18 -11.62 -5.36 17.20
N PRO A 19 -10.93 -6.21 18.00
CA PRO A 19 -10.57 -7.58 17.62
C PRO A 19 -11.75 -8.44 17.15
N ASP A 20 -12.95 -8.19 17.68
CA ASP A 20 -14.14 -8.92 17.28
C ASP A 20 -14.57 -8.64 15.83
N LEU A 21 -14.15 -7.51 15.24
CA LEU A 21 -14.53 -7.15 13.87
C LEU A 21 -13.59 -7.73 12.81
N ALA A 22 -12.28 -7.70 13.08
CA ALA A 22 -11.25 -8.10 12.12
C ALA A 22 -10.06 -8.79 12.80
N PRO A 23 -10.28 -9.96 13.46
CA PRO A 23 -9.25 -10.60 14.29
C PRO A 23 -8.01 -11.01 13.48
N GLN A 24 -8.16 -11.47 12.24
CA GLN A 24 -7.02 -11.89 11.42
C GLN A 24 -6.17 -10.70 10.99
N THR A 25 -6.84 -9.61 10.58
CA THR A 25 -6.17 -8.39 10.15
C THR A 25 -5.49 -7.68 11.31
N ILE A 26 -6.16 -7.58 12.46
CA ILE A 26 -5.60 -7.00 13.69
C ILE A 26 -4.42 -7.84 14.18
N GLY A 27 -4.53 -9.16 14.18
CA GLY A 27 -3.43 -10.01 14.64
C GLY A 27 -2.17 -9.89 13.78
N LYS A 28 -2.34 -9.79 12.45
CA LYS A 28 -1.23 -9.50 11.52
C LYS A 28 -0.67 -8.09 11.70
N LEU A 29 -1.52 -7.09 11.97
CA LEU A 29 -1.09 -5.74 12.30
C LEU A 29 -0.21 -5.71 13.54
N VAL A 30 -0.67 -6.33 14.64
CA VAL A 30 0.07 -6.39 15.90
C VAL A 30 1.44 -7.03 15.71
N SER A 31 1.54 -8.11 14.93
CA SER A 31 2.82 -8.76 14.61
C SER A 31 3.81 -7.89 13.83
N SER A 32 3.34 -6.78 13.24
CA SER A 32 4.19 -5.83 12.50
C SER A 32 4.64 -4.61 13.32
N LEU A 33 4.21 -4.51 14.58
CA LEU A 33 4.53 -3.38 15.45
C LEU A 33 5.85 -3.57 16.20
N PRO A 34 6.59 -2.48 16.52
CA PRO A 34 6.34 -1.10 16.08
C PRO A 34 6.65 -0.90 14.58
N ALA A 35 5.94 0.01 13.94
CA ALA A 35 6.10 0.29 12.51
C ALA A 35 6.39 1.77 12.23
N LYS A 36 7.31 2.03 11.31
CA LYS A 36 7.50 3.36 10.70
C LYS A 36 6.55 3.48 9.51
N LEU A 37 5.95 4.65 9.36
CA LEU A 37 4.93 4.92 8.36
C LEU A 37 5.38 6.07 7.46
N ASP A 38 5.26 5.90 6.15
CA ASP A 38 5.16 6.98 5.18
C ASP A 38 3.69 7.28 4.92
N ILE A 39 3.29 8.52 5.20
CA ILE A 39 1.91 8.96 5.15
C ILE A 39 1.59 9.51 3.77
N HIS A 40 0.52 8.96 3.19
CA HIS A 40 -0.05 9.36 1.92
C HIS A 40 -1.41 10.01 2.12
N CYS A 41 -1.84 10.80 1.12
CA CYS A 41 -3.21 11.30 1.02
C CYS A 41 -4.02 10.51 0.00
N ALA A 42 -5.34 10.45 0.20
CA ALA A 42 -6.27 10.09 -0.86
C ALA A 42 -6.09 11.00 -2.06
N LYS A 43 -6.10 10.42 -3.26
CA LYS A 43 -6.14 11.19 -4.51
C LYS A 43 -7.56 11.42 -5.01
N ILE A 44 -8.50 10.54 -4.61
CA ILE A 44 -9.87 10.50 -5.14
C ILE A 44 -10.89 10.38 -4.00
N ALA A 45 -10.62 9.50 -3.03
CA ALA A 45 -11.57 9.03 -2.02
C ALA A 45 -12.01 10.06 -0.96
N GLY A 46 -11.39 11.24 -0.92
CA GLY A 46 -11.74 12.31 0.02
C GLY A 46 -10.82 12.38 1.22
N GLN A 47 -11.40 12.64 2.40
CA GLN A 47 -10.67 13.08 3.59
C GLN A 47 -10.22 11.91 4.49
N HIS A 48 -9.25 11.14 4.01
CA HIS A 48 -8.46 10.20 4.81
C HIS A 48 -6.95 10.36 4.56
N ILE A 49 -6.15 9.90 5.51
CA ILE A 49 -4.74 9.58 5.29
C ILE A 49 -4.58 8.07 5.26
N PHE A 50 -3.57 7.59 4.56
CA PHE A 50 -3.27 6.17 4.52
C PHE A 50 -1.77 5.91 4.49
N TRP A 51 -1.41 4.68 4.81
CA TRP A 51 -0.08 4.13 4.58
C TRP A 51 -0.22 2.67 4.18
N HIS A 52 0.80 2.13 3.53
CA HIS A 52 0.80 0.73 3.16
C HIS A 52 1.04 -0.16 4.38
N ALA A 53 0.31 -1.27 4.45
CA ALA A 53 0.40 -2.24 5.53
C ALA A 53 1.22 -3.47 5.11
N PRO A 54 2.16 -3.99 5.91
CA PRO A 54 2.88 -5.23 5.61
C PRO A 54 2.00 -6.46 5.88
N ILE A 55 0.74 -6.40 5.46
CA ILE A 55 -0.33 -7.32 5.78
C ILE A 55 -1.05 -7.70 4.48
N VAL A 56 -1.27 -9.00 4.32
CA VAL A 56 -2.21 -9.55 3.35
C VAL A 56 -3.30 -10.23 4.16
N SER A 57 -4.53 -9.71 4.10
CA SER A 57 -5.68 -10.29 4.79
C SER A 57 -6.93 -10.13 3.93
N ASP A 58 -7.86 -11.08 4.02
CA ASP A 58 -9.17 -10.92 3.38
C ASP A 58 -10.03 -9.90 4.13
N ILE A 59 -11.12 -9.47 3.50
CA ILE A 59 -12.08 -8.60 4.15
C ILE A 59 -12.81 -9.32 5.29
N GLU A 60 -12.85 -8.71 6.46
CA GLU A 60 -13.50 -9.22 7.66
C GLU A 60 -14.62 -8.26 8.06
N LYS A 61 -15.83 -8.78 8.23
CA LYS A 61 -17.06 -8.00 8.51
C LYS A 61 -17.14 -6.72 7.65
N ALA A 62 -17.20 -6.95 6.34
CA ALA A 62 -17.24 -5.92 5.32
C ALA A 62 -18.19 -4.76 5.67
N GLN A 63 -17.64 -3.55 5.64
CA GLN A 63 -18.39 -2.31 5.81
C GLN A 63 -18.19 -1.39 4.60
N ASP A 64 -19.25 -0.67 4.24
CA ASP A 64 -19.19 0.35 3.21
C ASP A 64 -18.42 1.57 3.74
N ILE A 65 -17.30 1.87 3.10
CA ILE A 65 -16.40 2.95 3.51
C ILE A 65 -17.13 4.31 3.61
N LEU A 66 -18.12 4.57 2.75
CA LEU A 66 -18.87 5.83 2.73
C LEU A 66 -19.80 6.01 3.94
N THR A 67 -20.03 4.95 4.72
CA THR A 67 -20.85 4.99 5.93
C THR A 67 -20.03 5.21 7.21
N LEU A 68 -18.69 5.15 7.10
CA LEU A 68 -17.80 5.20 8.25
C LEU A 68 -17.57 6.64 8.72
N PRO A 69 -17.66 6.92 10.03
CA PRO A 69 -17.45 8.26 10.56
C PRO A 69 -15.97 8.62 10.63
N ALA A 70 -15.68 9.91 10.73
CA ALA A 70 -14.33 10.38 11.05
C ALA A 70 -13.82 9.81 12.40
N GLY A 71 -12.52 9.57 12.45
CA GLY A 71 -11.80 8.87 13.50
C GLY A 71 -11.73 7.35 13.31
N THR A 72 -12.41 6.77 12.32
CA THR A 72 -12.36 5.32 12.05
C THR A 72 -10.97 4.92 11.56
N PHE A 73 -10.45 3.83 12.14
CA PHE A 73 -9.24 3.15 11.69
C PHE A 73 -9.62 1.86 10.97
N LEU A 74 -9.16 1.70 9.75
CA LEU A 74 -9.58 0.61 8.86
C LEU A 74 -8.42 0.03 8.05
N TYR A 75 -8.66 -1.15 7.50
CA TYR A 75 -7.83 -1.77 6.49
C TYR A 75 -8.62 -1.94 5.20
N TRP A 76 -8.04 -1.51 4.08
CA TRP A 76 -8.56 -1.79 2.75
C TRP A 76 -7.73 -2.89 2.09
N PRO A 77 -8.27 -4.14 2.03
CA PRO A 77 -7.53 -5.29 1.52
C PRO A 77 -6.99 -5.12 0.10
N GLU A 78 -7.84 -4.71 -0.85
CA GLU A 78 -7.45 -4.62 -2.27
C GLU A 78 -6.32 -3.63 -2.57
N ARG A 79 -6.09 -2.70 -1.65
CA ARG A 79 -5.05 -1.68 -1.75
C ARG A 79 -3.88 -1.92 -0.80
N GLN A 80 -4.04 -2.83 0.16
CA GLN A 80 -3.11 -3.02 1.26
C GLN A 80 -2.90 -1.72 2.08
N PHE A 81 -3.96 -0.94 2.27
CA PHE A 81 -3.88 0.32 3.02
C PHE A 81 -4.41 0.16 4.44
N LEU A 82 -3.72 0.77 5.39
CA LEU A 82 -4.31 1.19 6.66
C LEU A 82 -4.68 2.65 6.55
N GLU A 83 -5.87 3.02 7.01
CA GLU A 83 -6.39 4.37 6.83
C GLU A 83 -6.98 4.94 8.10
N LEU A 84 -6.86 6.27 8.23
CA LEU A 84 -7.55 7.07 9.24
C LEU A 84 -8.44 8.11 8.53
N ILE A 85 -9.75 7.98 8.71
CA ILE A 85 -10.72 8.93 8.19
C ILE A 85 -10.72 10.18 9.07
N TYR A 86 -10.59 11.36 8.47
CA TYR A 86 -10.62 12.64 9.20
C TYR A 86 -11.76 13.58 8.80
N GLY A 87 -12.51 13.24 7.75
CA GLY A 87 -13.71 13.97 7.37
C GLY A 87 -14.52 13.26 6.28
N GLU A 88 -15.09 14.03 5.35
CA GLU A 88 -15.99 13.48 4.33
C GLU A 88 -15.24 12.68 3.26
N LEU A 89 -15.72 11.46 3.00
CA LEU A 89 -15.28 10.62 1.91
C LEU A 89 -16.18 10.81 0.68
N GLN A 90 -15.65 10.52 -0.50
CA GLN A 90 -16.36 10.71 -1.77
C GLN A 90 -15.92 9.68 -2.81
N ALA A 91 -16.74 9.51 -3.84
CA ALA A 91 -16.43 8.81 -5.09
C ALA A 91 -16.04 7.32 -5.00
N GLU A 92 -15.80 6.79 -3.81
CA GLU A 92 -15.27 5.45 -3.61
C GLU A 92 -16.36 4.46 -3.18
N LYS A 93 -16.52 3.39 -3.95
CA LYS A 93 -17.38 2.25 -3.59
C LYS A 93 -16.48 1.09 -3.20
N ALA A 94 -15.99 1.11 -1.96
CA ALA A 94 -15.13 0.07 -1.41
C ALA A 94 -15.79 -0.60 -0.21
N GLN A 95 -15.42 -1.86 0.00
CA GLN A 95 -15.69 -2.58 1.23
C GLN A 95 -14.37 -2.72 1.99
N VAL A 96 -14.40 -2.45 3.29
CA VAL A 96 -13.22 -2.43 4.15
C VAL A 96 -13.43 -3.24 5.43
N SER A 97 -12.33 -3.60 6.08
CA SER A 97 -12.33 -4.15 7.43
C SER A 97 -12.13 -3.01 8.42
N VAL A 98 -13.08 -2.75 9.31
CA VAL A 98 -12.89 -1.79 10.40
C VAL A 98 -12.04 -2.44 11.49
N LEU A 99 -10.93 -1.78 11.84
CA LEU A 99 -9.98 -2.30 12.82
C LEU A 99 -10.13 -1.62 14.17
N GLY A 100 -10.65 -0.40 14.22
CA GLY A 100 -10.66 0.39 15.43
C GLY A 100 -11.11 1.82 15.24
N ARG A 101 -10.83 2.65 16.23
CA ARG A 101 -11.14 4.08 16.22
C ARG A 101 -10.17 4.88 17.08
N LEU A 102 -9.83 6.08 16.64
CA LEU A 102 -9.16 7.08 17.48
C LEU A 102 -10.03 7.44 18.69
N THR A 103 -9.40 7.51 19.86
CA THR A 103 -10.04 8.02 21.08
C THR A 103 -9.82 9.54 21.19
N GLY A 104 -10.81 10.27 21.72
CA GLY A 104 -10.71 11.72 21.92
C GLY A 104 -10.95 12.59 20.68
N ASP A 105 -10.38 13.81 20.69
CA ASP A 105 -10.54 14.80 19.62
C ASP A 105 -9.60 14.52 18.44
N ILE A 106 -10.13 14.67 17.22
CA ILE A 106 -9.43 14.42 15.96
C ILE A 106 -9.09 15.72 15.20
N ALA A 107 -9.20 16.89 15.84
CA ALA A 107 -8.83 18.16 15.22
C ALA A 107 -7.38 18.17 14.71
N TRP A 108 -6.46 17.54 15.45
CA TRP A 108 -5.08 17.33 15.04
C TRP A 108 -5.00 16.56 13.72
N LEU A 109 -5.77 15.48 13.57
CA LEU A 109 -5.77 14.64 12.37
C LEU A 109 -6.31 15.41 11.16
N LYS A 110 -7.32 16.26 11.35
CA LYS A 110 -7.81 17.15 10.27
C LYS A 110 -6.76 18.14 9.80
N ALA A 111 -6.00 18.72 10.74
CA ALA A 111 -4.89 19.62 10.41
C ALA A 111 -3.77 18.86 9.70
N PHE A 112 -3.42 17.69 10.20
CA PHE A 112 -2.41 16.82 9.60
C PHE A 112 -2.81 16.35 8.19
N GLY A 113 -4.05 15.91 8.00
CA GLY A 113 -4.56 15.49 6.68
C GLY A 113 -4.45 16.58 5.61
N ARG A 114 -4.74 17.84 5.96
CA ARG A 114 -4.51 18.98 5.05
C ARG A 114 -3.03 19.17 4.73
N HIS A 115 -2.17 19.12 5.77
CA HIS A 115 -0.73 19.20 5.59
C HIS A 115 -0.22 18.12 4.63
N VAL A 116 -0.69 16.86 4.78
CA VAL A 116 -0.32 15.76 3.87
C VAL A 116 -0.74 16.05 2.44
N VAL A 117 -1.96 16.53 2.20
CA VAL A 117 -2.44 16.87 0.84
C VAL A 117 -1.60 17.98 0.20
N GLU A 118 -1.32 19.04 0.96
CA GLU A 118 -0.57 20.21 0.48
C GLU A 118 0.91 19.89 0.17
N ASN A 119 1.50 18.96 0.93
CA ASN A 119 2.95 18.70 0.90
C ASN A 119 3.32 17.33 0.31
N HIS A 120 2.36 16.53 -0.15
CA HIS A 120 2.64 15.25 -0.82
C HIS A 120 3.57 15.46 -2.03
N GLY A 121 4.58 14.60 -2.17
CA GLY A 121 5.58 14.71 -3.24
C GLY A 121 6.67 15.76 -3.00
N GLN A 122 6.62 16.51 -1.89
CA GLN A 122 7.68 17.48 -1.51
C GLN A 122 8.66 16.91 -0.48
N GLY A 123 8.46 15.66 -0.08
CA GLY A 123 9.23 14.94 0.93
C GLY A 123 8.38 13.81 1.51
N VAL A 124 9.03 12.79 2.06
CA VAL A 124 8.32 11.73 2.77
C VAL A 124 7.81 12.30 4.10
N ILE A 125 6.51 12.15 4.34
CA ILE A 125 5.87 12.56 5.59
C ILE A 125 5.83 11.32 6.49
N GLU A 126 6.49 11.37 7.64
CA GLU A 126 6.68 10.21 8.50
C GLU A 126 5.80 10.23 9.75
N ALA A 127 5.41 9.04 10.20
CA ALA A 127 4.78 8.80 11.51
C ALA A 127 5.19 7.40 12.03
N GLU A 128 4.76 7.05 13.23
CA GLU A 128 5.00 5.73 13.84
C GLU A 128 3.68 5.10 14.29
N LEU A 129 3.55 3.78 14.16
CA LEU A 129 2.60 2.99 14.93
C LEU A 129 3.35 2.25 16.04
N LEU A 130 2.90 2.45 17.28
CA LEU A 130 3.48 1.82 18.46
C LEU A 130 2.49 0.83 19.08
N PRO A 131 2.98 -0.29 19.64
CA PRO A 131 2.14 -1.20 20.40
C PRO A 131 1.68 -0.52 21.71
N GLY A 132 0.43 -0.79 22.11
CA GLY A 132 -0.03 -0.54 23.47
C GLY A 132 0.14 -1.76 24.37
N GLU A 133 -0.45 -1.69 25.56
CA GLU A 133 -0.49 -2.80 26.51
C GLU A 133 -1.49 -3.89 26.04
N ASP A 134 -1.30 -5.13 26.51
CA ASP A 134 -2.20 -6.27 26.28
C ASP A 134 -2.42 -6.68 24.81
N LEU A 135 -1.39 -6.56 23.96
CA LEU A 135 -1.46 -6.96 22.54
C LEU A 135 -0.91 -8.36 22.26
N GLU A 136 -0.16 -8.96 23.19
CA GLU A 136 0.57 -10.22 22.95
C GLU A 136 -0.35 -11.37 22.53
N GLY A 137 -1.56 -11.42 23.10
CA GLY A 137 -2.56 -12.45 22.78
C GLY A 137 -3.23 -12.30 21.42
N LEU A 138 -3.03 -11.16 20.73
CA LEU A 138 -3.63 -10.89 19.42
C LEU A 138 -2.69 -11.22 18.26
N ALA A 139 -1.37 -11.20 18.50
CA ALA A 139 -0.36 -11.37 17.45
C ALA A 139 -0.52 -12.73 16.72
N ILE A 140 -0.51 -12.69 15.38
CA ILE A 140 -0.54 -13.88 14.54
C ILE A 140 0.85 -14.09 13.92
N ALA A 141 1.43 -15.26 14.15
CA ALA A 141 2.72 -15.62 13.58
C ALA A 141 2.67 -15.69 12.05
N GLN A 142 3.73 -15.22 11.40
CA GLN A 142 3.87 -15.40 9.96
C GLN A 142 4.19 -16.87 9.62
N PRO A 143 3.69 -17.39 8.49
CA PRO A 143 4.05 -18.73 8.03
C PRO A 143 5.56 -18.86 7.78
N GLU A 144 6.11 -20.01 8.16
CA GLU A 144 7.49 -20.37 7.83
C GLU A 144 7.66 -20.56 6.31
N ILE A 145 8.83 -20.16 5.80
CA ILE A 145 9.24 -20.42 4.41
C ILE A 145 10.36 -21.45 4.42
N SER A 146 10.14 -22.56 3.72
CA SER A 146 11.15 -23.61 3.51
C SER A 146 11.77 -23.60 2.12
N ASP A 147 11.09 -23.03 1.11
CA ASP A 147 11.61 -22.95 -0.25
C ASP A 147 12.64 -21.81 -0.37
N PRO A 148 13.85 -22.07 -0.88
CA PRO A 148 14.90 -21.03 -0.99
C PRO A 148 14.49 -19.84 -1.86
N GLY A 149 13.75 -20.06 -2.95
CA GLY A 149 13.32 -18.98 -3.84
C GLY A 149 12.25 -18.10 -3.19
N LEU A 150 11.32 -18.70 -2.44
CA LEU A 150 10.40 -17.94 -1.59
C LEU A 150 11.14 -17.14 -0.51
N ALA A 151 12.20 -17.70 0.06
CA ALA A 151 12.99 -17.01 1.09
C ALA A 151 13.71 -15.77 0.50
N GLU A 152 14.25 -15.90 -0.71
CA GLU A 152 14.83 -14.78 -1.46
C GLU A 152 13.78 -13.71 -1.80
N LEU A 153 12.58 -14.10 -2.24
CA LEU A 153 11.49 -13.16 -2.52
C LEU A 153 11.03 -12.43 -1.25
N ARG A 154 10.90 -13.14 -0.12
CA ARG A 154 10.59 -12.54 1.18
C ARG A 154 11.70 -11.56 1.61
N ALA A 155 12.96 -11.91 1.45
CA ALA A 155 14.07 -11.00 1.76
C ALA A 155 14.04 -9.74 0.89
N ALA A 156 13.72 -9.87 -0.40
CA ALA A 156 13.55 -8.73 -1.30
C ALA A 156 12.36 -7.84 -0.88
N ARG A 157 11.24 -8.44 -0.46
CA ARG A 157 10.14 -7.73 0.18
C ARG A 157 10.63 -6.98 1.42
N GLU A 158 11.29 -7.63 2.37
CA GLU A 158 11.75 -6.98 3.61
C GLU A 158 12.68 -5.79 3.34
N ALA A 159 13.58 -5.92 2.37
CA ALA A 159 14.44 -4.82 1.93
C ALA A 159 13.61 -3.65 1.39
N MET A 160 12.65 -3.92 0.50
CA MET A 160 11.73 -2.91 -0.06
C MET A 160 10.89 -2.21 1.02
N TRP A 161 10.49 -2.91 2.08
CA TRP A 161 9.76 -2.32 3.20
C TRP A 161 10.65 -1.45 4.10
N THR A 162 11.94 -1.78 4.20
CA THR A 162 12.90 -1.04 5.02
C THR A 162 13.28 0.31 4.38
N ALA A 163 13.53 0.34 3.07
CA ALA A 163 13.96 1.55 2.36
C ALA A 163 13.65 1.45 0.85
N PRO A 164 13.49 2.58 0.14
CA PRO A 164 13.41 2.57 -1.31
C PRO A 164 14.76 2.13 -1.90
N PRO A 165 14.79 1.31 -2.96
CA PRO A 165 16.05 0.90 -3.60
C PRO A 165 16.71 2.09 -4.32
N GLU A 166 18.05 2.10 -4.41
CA GLU A 166 18.81 3.22 -5.02
C GLU A 166 18.38 3.51 -6.47
N GLU A 167 17.94 2.49 -7.21
CA GLU A 167 17.48 2.68 -8.59
C GLU A 167 16.25 3.60 -8.70
N PHE A 168 15.45 3.76 -7.65
CA PHE A 168 14.36 4.76 -7.63
C PHE A 168 14.94 6.17 -7.65
N PHE A 169 16.00 6.42 -6.87
CA PHE A 169 16.69 7.71 -6.89
C PHE A 169 17.43 7.95 -8.20
N VAL A 170 18.03 6.90 -8.79
CA VAL A 170 18.63 7.00 -10.13
C VAL A 170 17.58 7.41 -11.17
N LEU A 171 16.38 6.81 -11.13
CA LEU A 171 15.26 7.20 -12.00
C LEU A 171 14.89 8.67 -11.80
N MET A 172 14.77 9.13 -10.55
CA MET A 172 14.37 10.49 -10.20
C MET A 172 15.44 11.55 -10.52
N ARG A 173 16.72 11.16 -10.66
CA ARG A 173 17.82 12.06 -11.05
C ARG A 173 18.01 12.17 -12.57
N ARG A 174 17.20 11.48 -13.39
CA ARG A 174 17.34 11.53 -14.85
C ARG A 174 16.93 12.89 -15.42
N GLU A 175 17.66 13.33 -16.43
CA GLU A 175 17.41 14.58 -17.14
C GLU A 175 17.06 14.32 -18.61
N GLY A 176 16.12 15.09 -19.17
CA GLY A 176 15.69 14.98 -20.55
C GLY A 176 14.24 15.41 -20.77
N MET A 177 13.72 15.16 -21.97
CA MET A 177 12.34 15.51 -22.33
C MET A 177 11.36 14.69 -21.49
N MET A 178 10.53 15.36 -20.69
CA MET A 178 9.56 14.74 -19.75
C MET A 178 10.20 13.91 -18.62
N LEU A 179 11.50 14.07 -18.36
CA LEU A 179 12.19 13.41 -17.24
C LEU A 179 12.33 14.37 -16.04
N PRO A 180 12.23 13.87 -14.80
CA PRO A 180 12.02 12.47 -14.40
C PRO A 180 10.54 12.05 -14.36
N TYR A 181 9.60 12.98 -14.51
CA TYR A 181 8.17 12.75 -14.22
C TYR A 181 7.54 11.60 -15.01
N GLY A 182 7.82 11.51 -16.33
CA GLY A 182 7.21 10.49 -17.19
C GLY A 182 7.46 9.06 -16.70
N PRO A 183 8.73 8.62 -16.57
CA PRO A 183 9.06 7.31 -16.02
C PRO A 183 8.65 7.12 -14.56
N LEU A 184 8.66 8.17 -13.73
CA LEU A 184 8.21 8.08 -12.33
C LEU A 184 6.73 7.71 -12.26
N ALA A 185 5.87 8.48 -12.94
CA ALA A 185 4.43 8.23 -12.97
C ALA A 185 4.10 6.90 -13.66
N MET A 186 4.88 6.50 -14.67
CA MET A 186 4.72 5.19 -15.31
C MET A 186 5.07 4.06 -14.34
N ALA A 187 6.25 4.08 -13.73
CA ALA A 187 6.68 3.04 -12.80
C ALA A 187 5.68 2.87 -11.64
N GLU A 188 5.25 3.98 -11.03
CA GLU A 188 4.23 3.96 -9.98
C GLU A 188 2.94 3.27 -10.44
N GLY A 189 2.43 3.68 -11.60
CA GLY A 189 1.19 3.13 -12.16
C GLY A 189 1.31 1.66 -12.57
N GLU A 190 2.46 1.24 -13.09
CA GLU A 190 2.72 -0.17 -13.45
C GLU A 190 2.78 -1.05 -12.19
N PHE A 191 3.52 -0.64 -11.15
CA PHE A 191 3.53 -1.37 -9.88
C PHE A 191 2.16 -1.42 -9.21
N ARG A 192 1.42 -0.30 -9.18
CA ARG A 192 0.08 -0.23 -8.56
C ARG A 192 -0.90 -1.18 -9.25
N LYS A 193 -0.95 -1.16 -10.58
CA LYS A 193 -1.83 -2.06 -11.36
C LYS A 193 -1.43 -3.52 -11.20
N LEU A 194 -0.13 -3.82 -11.26
CA LEU A 194 0.35 -5.18 -11.05
C LEU A 194 -0.05 -5.68 -9.66
N HIS A 195 0.20 -4.89 -8.61
CA HIS A 195 -0.22 -5.19 -7.24
C HIS A 195 -1.71 -5.54 -7.16
N GLU A 196 -2.60 -4.70 -7.71
CA GLU A 196 -4.04 -4.95 -7.68
C GLU A 196 -4.45 -6.21 -8.44
N LEU A 197 -3.82 -6.49 -9.58
CA LEU A 197 -4.13 -7.67 -10.39
C LEU A 197 -3.66 -8.95 -9.71
N ILE A 198 -2.45 -8.96 -9.13
CA ILE A 198 -1.95 -10.09 -8.36
C ILE A 198 -2.79 -10.29 -7.09
N TRP A 199 -3.23 -9.21 -6.43
CA TRP A 199 -4.16 -9.29 -5.31
C TRP A 199 -5.45 -10.03 -5.69
N ARG A 200 -6.08 -9.65 -6.82
CA ARG A 200 -7.30 -10.30 -7.30
C ARG A 200 -7.08 -11.77 -7.65
N LEU A 201 -5.90 -12.15 -8.13
CA LEU A 201 -5.56 -13.55 -8.39
C LEU A 201 -5.41 -14.39 -7.12
N ARG A 202 -5.18 -13.79 -5.94
CA ARG A 202 -5.21 -14.54 -4.67
C ARG A 202 -6.60 -15.13 -4.40
N ASP A 203 -7.66 -14.43 -4.82
CA ASP A 203 -9.02 -14.73 -4.44
C ASP A 203 -9.62 -15.93 -5.21
N ASN A 204 -10.12 -16.91 -4.45
CA ASN A 204 -10.76 -18.10 -4.99
C ASN A 204 -12.12 -17.86 -5.67
N ARG A 205 -12.76 -16.71 -5.39
CA ARG A 205 -14.11 -16.41 -5.86
C ARG A 205 -14.23 -16.21 -7.37
N TYR A 206 -13.12 -15.99 -8.07
CA TYR A 206 -13.12 -15.81 -9.53
C TYR A 206 -13.16 -17.13 -10.33
N GLY A 207 -13.22 -18.29 -9.67
CA GLY A 207 -13.39 -19.58 -10.35
C GLY A 207 -12.19 -20.04 -11.17
N VAL A 208 -11.03 -19.43 -10.97
CA VAL A 208 -9.76 -19.78 -11.64
C VAL A 208 -9.01 -20.78 -10.76
N SER A 209 -8.50 -21.89 -11.30
CA SER A 209 -7.69 -22.84 -10.50
C SER A 209 -6.36 -22.23 -10.04
N THR A 210 -5.73 -22.77 -8.99
CA THR A 210 -4.41 -22.31 -8.51
C THR A 210 -3.35 -22.34 -9.60
N ALA A 211 -3.31 -23.41 -10.40
CA ALA A 211 -2.37 -23.51 -11.52
C ALA A 211 -2.59 -22.40 -12.56
N GLN A 212 -3.83 -22.17 -12.98
CA GLN A 212 -4.17 -21.11 -13.93
C GLN A 212 -3.89 -19.70 -13.37
N ARG A 213 -4.05 -19.49 -12.06
CA ARG A 213 -3.66 -18.22 -11.41
C ARG A 213 -2.16 -18.01 -11.48
N GLY A 214 -1.38 -19.06 -11.20
CA GLY A 214 0.07 -19.03 -11.31
C GLY A 214 0.55 -18.64 -12.71
N GLU A 215 -0.02 -19.28 -13.73
CA GLU A 215 0.26 -18.95 -15.15
C GLU A 215 -0.16 -17.52 -15.51
N THR A 216 -1.36 -17.10 -15.09
CA THR A 216 -1.86 -15.74 -15.35
C THR A 216 -0.99 -14.70 -14.67
N ALA A 217 -0.59 -14.95 -13.42
CA ALA A 217 0.27 -14.06 -12.65
C ALA A 217 1.66 -13.94 -13.27
N ALA A 218 2.25 -15.05 -13.72
CA ALA A 218 3.53 -15.05 -14.42
C ALA A 218 3.47 -14.24 -15.74
N PHE A 219 2.38 -14.38 -16.51
CA PHE A 219 2.17 -13.57 -17.72
C PHE A 219 2.03 -12.08 -17.40
N LEU A 220 1.26 -11.72 -16.36
CA LEU A 220 1.12 -10.32 -15.94
C LEU A 220 2.47 -9.76 -15.51
N ILE A 221 3.24 -10.50 -14.73
CA ILE A 221 4.60 -10.12 -14.34
C ILE A 221 5.45 -9.82 -15.58
N ASP A 222 5.51 -10.72 -16.57
CA ASP A 222 6.29 -10.51 -17.79
C ASP A 222 5.85 -9.23 -18.54
N ALA A 223 4.54 -9.06 -18.72
CA ALA A 223 3.97 -7.91 -19.44
C ALA A 223 4.28 -6.57 -18.76
N PHE A 224 4.13 -6.49 -17.45
CA PHE A 224 4.43 -5.27 -16.67
C PHE A 224 5.94 -5.05 -16.53
N ASN A 225 6.72 -6.13 -16.40
CA ASN A 225 8.16 -6.05 -16.25
C ASN A 225 8.84 -5.45 -17.49
N ALA A 226 8.31 -5.69 -18.69
CA ALA A 226 8.80 -5.02 -19.90
C ALA A 226 8.81 -3.48 -19.80
N ARG A 227 7.90 -2.88 -19.01
CA ARG A 227 7.89 -1.43 -18.72
C ARG A 227 8.72 -1.07 -17.50
N ILE A 228 8.64 -1.83 -16.42
CA ILE A 228 9.38 -1.59 -15.18
C ILE A 228 10.90 -1.70 -15.42
N ASP A 229 11.35 -2.83 -15.95
CA ASP A 229 12.76 -3.09 -16.29
C ASP A 229 13.17 -2.30 -17.53
N GLY A 230 12.46 -2.48 -18.65
CA GLY A 230 12.89 -1.98 -19.94
C GLY A 230 12.77 -0.47 -20.12
N PHE A 231 11.63 0.12 -19.76
CA PHE A 231 11.37 1.55 -19.99
C PHE A 231 11.75 2.42 -18.80
N CYS A 232 11.41 1.99 -17.59
CA CYS A 232 11.72 2.73 -16.36
C CYS A 232 13.16 2.45 -15.89
N GLY A 233 13.82 1.39 -16.36
CA GLY A 233 15.21 1.07 -16.00
C GLY A 233 15.38 0.64 -14.55
N LEU A 234 14.35 0.01 -13.97
CA LEU A 234 14.34 -0.51 -12.60
C LEU A 234 14.77 -1.98 -12.61
N HIS A 235 16.02 -2.22 -13.02
CA HIS A 235 16.55 -3.56 -13.30
C HIS A 235 16.60 -4.46 -12.08
N GLY A 236 16.83 -3.90 -10.89
CA GLY A 236 16.81 -4.63 -9.62
C GLY A 236 15.41 -5.16 -9.34
N CYS A 237 14.41 -4.29 -9.37
CA CYS A 237 13.01 -4.71 -9.25
C CYS A 237 12.61 -5.71 -10.33
N GLY A 238 13.05 -5.52 -11.57
CA GLY A 238 12.68 -6.40 -12.67
C GLY A 238 13.16 -7.84 -12.50
N LYS A 239 14.36 -8.02 -11.93
CA LYS A 239 14.88 -9.35 -11.58
C LYS A 239 14.07 -10.03 -10.47
N VAL A 240 13.66 -9.27 -9.45
CA VAL A 240 12.80 -9.79 -8.37
C VAL A 240 11.46 -10.25 -8.94
N LEU A 241 10.86 -9.44 -9.83
CA LEU A 241 9.60 -9.79 -10.50
C LEU A 241 9.74 -11.04 -11.37
N GLU A 242 10.80 -11.15 -12.18
CA GLU A 242 11.06 -12.35 -12.99
C GLU A 242 11.14 -13.61 -12.13
N GLN A 243 11.84 -13.54 -10.99
CA GLN A 243 11.92 -14.65 -10.04
C GLN A 243 10.57 -14.98 -9.40
N ALA A 244 9.79 -13.97 -9.02
CA ALA A 244 8.43 -14.16 -8.53
C ALA A 244 7.54 -14.87 -9.56
N GLY A 245 7.64 -14.52 -10.85
CA GLY A 245 6.91 -15.19 -11.92
C GLY A 245 7.22 -16.68 -12.02
N LYS A 246 8.50 -17.07 -11.87
CA LYS A 246 8.93 -18.48 -11.84
C LYS A 246 8.34 -19.24 -10.65
N LEU A 247 8.32 -18.60 -9.47
CA LEU A 247 7.74 -19.19 -8.25
C LEU A 247 6.21 -19.33 -8.36
N MET A 248 5.54 -18.39 -9.02
CA MET A 248 4.09 -18.47 -9.24
C MET A 248 3.69 -19.54 -10.24
N ALA A 249 4.54 -19.82 -11.24
CA ALA A 249 4.29 -20.90 -12.21
C ALA A 249 4.39 -22.30 -11.59
N ASN A 250 5.01 -22.44 -10.40
CA ASN A 250 5.08 -23.71 -9.67
C ASN A 250 3.93 -23.82 -8.65
N PRO A 251 3.00 -24.78 -8.79
CA PRO A 251 1.87 -24.95 -7.88
C PRO A 251 2.25 -25.09 -6.40
N ALA A 252 3.44 -25.63 -6.09
CA ALA A 252 3.91 -25.82 -4.72
C ALA A 252 4.27 -24.51 -4.01
N THR A 253 4.60 -23.46 -4.77
CA THR A 253 5.04 -22.15 -4.25
C THR A 253 4.09 -21.02 -4.61
N ALA A 254 3.11 -21.26 -5.49
CA ALA A 254 2.29 -20.22 -6.10
C ALA A 254 1.56 -19.33 -5.10
N GLU A 255 0.91 -19.91 -4.09
CA GLU A 255 0.12 -19.16 -3.11
C GLU A 255 0.98 -18.19 -2.29
N GLN A 256 2.09 -18.68 -1.72
CA GLN A 256 3.01 -17.84 -0.96
C GLN A 256 3.71 -16.81 -1.86
N ALA A 257 4.08 -17.18 -3.09
CA ALA A 257 4.68 -16.25 -4.05
C ALA A 257 3.73 -15.10 -4.39
N ILE A 258 2.42 -15.37 -4.55
CA ILE A 258 1.38 -14.36 -4.76
C ILE A 258 1.38 -13.37 -3.59
N GLU A 259 1.32 -13.83 -2.34
CA GLU A 259 1.27 -12.95 -1.18
C GLU A 259 2.53 -12.09 -1.04
N GLU A 260 3.72 -12.68 -1.17
CA GLU A 260 4.99 -11.93 -1.08
C GLU A 260 5.11 -10.90 -2.21
N THR A 261 4.60 -11.22 -3.41
CA THR A 261 4.63 -10.29 -4.54
C THR A 261 3.62 -9.16 -4.40
N VAL A 262 2.45 -9.41 -3.83
CA VAL A 262 1.50 -8.34 -3.45
C VAL A 262 2.20 -7.34 -2.53
N LEU A 263 2.85 -7.84 -1.47
CA LEU A 263 3.57 -7.01 -0.50
C LEU A 263 4.74 -6.25 -1.12
N TYR A 264 5.48 -6.88 -2.04
CA TYR A 264 6.61 -6.24 -2.73
C TYR A 264 6.14 -5.12 -3.68
N THR A 265 5.20 -5.44 -4.57
CA THR A 265 4.73 -4.51 -5.61
C THR A 265 3.93 -3.34 -5.03
N GLY A 266 3.11 -3.60 -4.00
CA GLY A 266 2.38 -2.55 -3.30
C GLY A 266 3.34 -1.55 -2.66
N ARG A 267 4.39 -2.05 -2.00
CA ARG A 267 5.40 -1.20 -1.37
C ARG A 267 6.25 -0.43 -2.38
N ALA A 268 6.60 -1.04 -3.50
CA ALA A 268 7.30 -0.36 -4.59
C ALA A 268 6.46 0.82 -5.14
N ALA A 269 5.17 0.60 -5.37
CA ALA A 269 4.25 1.67 -5.77
C ALA A 269 4.17 2.79 -4.72
N ALA A 270 4.10 2.45 -3.43
CA ALA A 270 4.07 3.41 -2.32
C ALA A 270 5.28 4.34 -2.35
N TRP A 271 6.49 3.77 -2.45
CA TRP A 271 7.70 4.57 -2.49
C TRP A 271 7.72 5.55 -3.65
N LEU A 272 7.29 5.13 -4.84
CA LEU A 272 7.23 5.99 -6.01
C LEU A 272 6.14 7.07 -5.87
N ASP A 273 4.97 6.71 -5.35
CA ASP A 273 3.85 7.63 -5.08
C ASP A 273 4.29 8.77 -4.15
N ALA A 274 5.08 8.47 -3.12
CA ALA A 274 5.56 9.46 -2.14
C ALA A 274 6.34 10.63 -2.77
N TYR A 275 6.89 10.47 -3.98
CA TYR A 275 7.61 11.52 -4.72
C TYR A 275 6.77 12.21 -5.80
N ILE A 276 5.50 11.85 -5.97
CA ILE A 276 4.62 12.48 -6.97
C ILE A 276 3.87 13.66 -6.32
N PRO A 277 4.05 14.91 -6.81
CA PRO A 277 3.41 16.09 -6.25
C PRO A 277 1.98 16.25 -6.80
N TRP A 278 1.09 15.32 -6.43
CA TRP A 278 -0.26 15.22 -7.00
C TRP A 278 -1.06 16.52 -6.97
N ASN A 279 -0.95 17.32 -5.90
CA ASN A 279 -1.68 18.59 -5.83
C ASN A 279 -1.17 19.60 -6.87
N ALA A 280 0.15 19.77 -7.00
CA ALA A 280 0.75 20.67 -7.99
C ALA A 280 0.44 20.22 -9.43
N LEU A 281 0.42 18.91 -9.67
CA LEU A 281 0.02 18.32 -10.95
C LEU A 281 -1.45 18.58 -11.25
N ASN A 282 -2.33 18.43 -10.27
CA ASN A 282 -3.74 18.74 -10.40
C ASN A 282 -3.95 20.23 -10.76
N GLU A 283 -3.31 21.16 -10.05
CA GLU A 283 -3.38 22.60 -10.34
C GLU A 283 -2.91 22.94 -11.77
N THR A 284 -1.82 22.31 -12.21
CA THR A 284 -1.30 22.44 -13.58
C THR A 284 -2.30 21.92 -14.60
N THR A 285 -2.89 20.74 -14.36
CA THR A 285 -3.92 20.15 -15.22
C THR A 285 -5.17 21.04 -15.28
N LEU A 286 -5.65 21.57 -14.17
CA LEU A 286 -6.79 22.49 -14.13
C LEU A 286 -6.54 23.75 -14.96
N THR A 287 -5.35 24.35 -14.81
CA THR A 287 -4.93 25.50 -15.60
C THR A 287 -4.92 25.19 -17.11
N SER A 288 -4.43 24.01 -17.47
CA SER A 288 -4.40 23.55 -18.86
C SER A 288 -5.80 23.34 -19.44
N LEU A 289 -6.70 22.71 -18.68
CA LEU A 289 -8.08 22.45 -19.11
C LEU A 289 -8.87 23.75 -19.30
N SER A 290 -8.66 24.76 -18.45
CA SER A 290 -9.30 26.06 -18.62
C SER A 290 -8.80 26.82 -19.84
N ARG A 291 -7.50 26.72 -20.18
CA ARG A 291 -6.98 27.29 -21.44
C ARG A 291 -7.57 26.62 -22.68
N GLN A 292 -7.96 25.36 -22.57
CA GLN A 292 -8.61 24.59 -23.63
C GLN A 292 -10.13 24.81 -23.69
N GLY A 293 -10.73 25.52 -22.72
CA GLY A 293 -12.17 25.73 -22.64
C GLY A 293 -12.98 24.47 -22.27
N VAL A 294 -12.31 23.45 -21.72
CA VAL A 294 -12.96 22.22 -21.22
C VAL A 294 -13.55 22.44 -19.82
N ARG A 295 -12.99 23.39 -19.06
CA ARG A 295 -13.45 23.81 -17.74
C ARG A 295 -13.49 25.33 -17.61
#